data_AF-A0A9R1RCY9-F1
#
_entry.id   AF-A0A9R1RCY9-F1
#
_cell.length_a   1.000
_cell.length_b   1.000
_cell.length_c   1.000
_cell.angle_alpha   90.00
_cell.angle_beta   90.00
_cell.angle_gamma   90.00
#
_symmetry.space_group_name_H-M   'P 1'
#
loop_
_entity.id
_entity.type
_entity.pdbx_description
1 polymer ?
#
loop_
_entity_poly.entity_id
_entity_poly.type
_entity_poly.pdbx_seq_one_letter_code
_entity_poly.pdbx_strand_id
1 'polypeptide(L)'
;MGGTAIGVDVASSAQKIWLTLQALGNIAFAYSYSMVLIEIQDTVKAPPAENKTMRKANLMGVSTTTAFYMLCGCLGYAAFGNAAPGNMLTGFGFYEPFWLNFANVCIVVHLVGAYQVYCQPIYAAVESWAAARWPESDFVVRRYHPFGAGKFSINMFRLAWRTAFVVVSTVLAILLPFFNDILGLLGALGFWPLTVYLPVEMYIRQSKVKRSSWKWVALQSPSFVCFAVTVGVTVASVQGITQSLKNYVPFKTKL
;
A
#
# COMPACT_ATOMS: atom_id res chain seq x y z
N MET A 1 14.76 25.38 -25.21
CA MET A 1 14.19 25.32 -23.84
C MET A 1 12.69 25.53 -23.96
N GLY A 2 11.92 24.46 -24.16
CA GLY A 2 10.46 24.50 -24.19
C GLY A 2 9.95 23.88 -22.90
N GLY A 3 9.55 24.69 -21.94
CA GLY A 3 8.84 24.23 -20.75
C GLY A 3 7.35 24.43 -20.97
N THR A 4 6.55 23.37 -20.83
CA THR A 4 5.10 23.49 -20.71
C THR A 4 4.77 24.15 -19.38
N ALA A 5 3.90 25.15 -19.38
CA ALA A 5 3.43 25.75 -18.13
C ALA A 5 2.71 24.69 -17.26
N ILE A 6 3.03 24.69 -15.96
CA ILE A 6 2.57 23.68 -15.00
C ILE A 6 1.09 23.94 -14.68
N GLY A 7 0.24 22.94 -14.86
CA GLY A 7 -1.16 22.97 -14.39
C GLY A 7 -2.07 23.94 -15.15
N VAL A 8 -1.81 24.17 -16.44
CA VAL A 8 -2.67 24.97 -17.34
C VAL A 8 -4.01 24.26 -17.60
N ASP A 9 -4.03 22.92 -17.52
CA ASP A 9 -5.16 22.09 -17.95
C ASP A 9 -6.13 21.71 -16.81
N VAL A 10 -5.91 22.21 -15.58
CA VAL A 10 -6.79 21.94 -14.44
C VAL A 10 -7.82 23.06 -14.31
N ALA A 11 -9.09 22.73 -14.55
CA ALA A 11 -10.19 23.69 -14.73
C ALA A 11 -10.48 24.60 -13.51
N SER A 12 -10.02 24.26 -12.29
CA SER A 12 -10.22 25.09 -11.10
C SER A 12 -9.10 24.97 -10.05
N SER A 13 -8.90 26.02 -9.25
CA SER A 13 -7.97 26.02 -8.11
C SER A 13 -8.31 24.95 -7.07
N ALA A 14 -9.61 24.67 -6.86
CA ALA A 14 -10.05 23.61 -5.94
C ALA A 14 -9.60 22.23 -6.43
N GLN A 15 -9.73 21.95 -7.73
CA GLN A 15 -9.28 20.68 -8.30
C GLN A 15 -7.76 20.49 -8.19
N LYS A 16 -6.96 21.57 -8.30
CA LYS A 16 -5.51 21.51 -8.05
C LYS A 16 -5.18 21.09 -6.62
N ILE A 17 -5.92 21.60 -5.64
CA ILE A 17 -5.75 21.23 -4.23
C ILE A 17 -6.10 19.75 -4.04
N TRP A 18 -7.22 19.28 -4.58
CA TRP A 18 -7.62 17.88 -4.47
C TRP A 18 -6.59 16.92 -5.08
N LEU A 19 -6.10 17.22 -6.28
CA LEU A 19 -5.08 16.41 -6.95
C LEU A 19 -3.74 16.43 -6.19
N THR A 20 -3.39 17.56 -5.57
CA THR A 20 -2.16 17.67 -4.76
C THR A 20 -2.27 16.83 -3.49
N LEU A 21 -3.42 16.89 -2.79
CA LEU A 21 -3.68 16.05 -1.63
C LEU A 21 -3.68 14.57 -1.99
N GLN A 22 -4.30 14.21 -3.12
CA GLN A 22 -4.25 12.84 -3.62
C GLN A 22 -2.82 12.37 -3.92
N ALA A 23 -2.00 13.22 -4.57
CA ALA A 23 -0.60 12.91 -4.84
C ALA A 23 0.20 12.68 -3.54
N LEU A 24 -0.03 13.48 -2.49
CA LEU A 24 0.57 13.27 -1.17
C LEU A 24 0.15 11.91 -0.57
N GLY A 25 -1.12 11.51 -0.74
CA GLY A 25 -1.61 10.19 -0.33
C GLY A 25 -0.92 9.05 -1.07
N ASN A 26 -0.78 9.18 -2.40
CA ASN A 26 -0.07 8.20 -3.22
C ASN A 26 1.40 8.06 -2.82
N ILE A 27 2.07 9.18 -2.53
CA ILE A 27 3.44 9.17 -2.01
C ILE A 27 3.48 8.47 -0.65
N ALA A 28 2.57 8.83 0.27
CA ALA A 28 2.50 8.20 1.59
C ALA A 28 2.31 6.67 1.50
N PHE A 29 1.43 6.21 0.59
CA PHE A 29 1.25 4.80 0.31
C PHE A 29 2.53 4.14 -0.23
N ALA A 30 3.22 4.79 -1.17
CA ALA A 30 4.42 4.27 -1.82
C ALA A 30 5.59 4.02 -0.85
N TYR A 31 5.59 4.68 0.32
CA TYR A 31 6.57 4.47 1.40
C TYR A 31 6.03 3.66 2.60
N SER A 32 4.87 3.01 2.48
CA SER A 32 4.21 2.34 3.60
C SER A 32 4.73 0.91 3.90
N TYR A 33 6.05 0.72 3.95
CA TYR A 33 6.69 -0.58 4.24
C TYR A 33 6.65 -1.00 5.72
N SER A 34 6.27 -0.07 6.61
CA SER A 34 6.17 -0.29 8.06
C SER A 34 5.28 -1.47 8.44
N MET A 35 4.26 -1.77 7.62
CA MET A 35 3.30 -2.86 7.83
C MET A 35 3.92 -4.27 7.81
N VAL A 36 5.05 -4.44 7.14
CA VAL A 36 5.77 -5.74 7.03
C VAL A 36 7.15 -5.68 7.67
N LEU A 37 7.51 -4.54 8.27
CA LEU A 37 8.85 -4.28 8.76
C LEU A 37 9.22 -5.23 9.91
N ILE A 38 8.27 -5.53 10.79
CA ILE A 38 8.49 -6.39 11.96
C ILE A 38 8.68 -7.83 11.52
N GLU A 39 7.87 -8.31 10.58
CA GLU A 39 7.96 -9.64 9.99
C GLU A 39 9.30 -9.82 9.26
N ILE A 40 9.74 -8.81 8.51
CA ILE A 40 11.07 -8.83 7.88
C ILE A 40 12.16 -8.87 8.94
N GLN A 41 12.06 -8.03 9.98
CA GLN A 41 13.05 -7.94 11.04
C GLN A 41 13.19 -9.27 11.80
N ASP A 42 12.09 -9.97 12.07
CA ASP A 42 12.09 -11.27 12.76
C ASP A 42 12.85 -12.36 11.99
N THR A 43 13.00 -12.22 10.66
CA THR A 43 13.80 -13.15 9.85
C THR A 43 15.31 -12.86 9.87
N VAL A 44 15.74 -11.71 10.39
CA VAL A 44 17.14 -11.30 10.38
C VAL A 44 17.90 -12.00 11.48
N LYS A 45 18.89 -12.82 11.12
CA LYS A 45 19.71 -13.55 12.10
C LYS A 45 20.71 -12.62 12.79
N ALA A 46 20.84 -12.79 14.10
CA ALA A 46 21.98 -12.27 14.87
C ALA A 46 23.17 -13.26 14.82
N PRO A 47 24.43 -12.79 14.95
CA PRO A 47 24.90 -11.39 15.03
C PRO A 47 25.15 -10.72 13.65
N PRO A 48 25.11 -9.38 13.54
CA PRO A 48 24.91 -8.37 14.60
C PRO A 48 23.43 -8.22 14.99
N ALA A 49 23.14 -7.42 16.03
CA ALA A 49 21.77 -7.14 16.46
C ALA A 49 20.89 -6.69 15.28
N GLU A 50 19.69 -7.24 15.19
CA GLU A 50 18.73 -7.04 14.10
C GLU A 50 18.55 -5.56 13.75
N ASN A 51 18.43 -4.69 14.77
CA ASN A 51 18.24 -3.26 14.57
C ASN A 51 19.41 -2.59 13.81
N LYS A 52 20.65 -3.10 13.92
CA LYS A 52 21.81 -2.57 13.20
C LYS A 52 21.75 -2.95 11.73
N THR A 53 21.41 -4.21 11.46
CA THR A 53 21.23 -4.72 10.09
C THR A 53 20.05 -4.03 9.43
N MET A 54 18.90 -3.98 10.10
CA MET A 54 17.68 -3.32 9.62
C MET A 54 17.87 -1.83 9.40
N ARG A 55 18.64 -1.12 10.25
CA ARG A 55 18.93 0.30 10.02
C ARG A 55 19.68 0.53 8.71
N LYS A 56 20.68 -0.31 8.40
CA LYS A 56 21.42 -0.23 7.13
C LYS A 56 20.53 -0.61 5.96
N ALA A 57 19.78 -1.71 6.09
CA ALA A 57 18.84 -2.17 5.07
C ALA A 57 17.78 -1.11 4.76
N ASN A 58 17.18 -0.49 5.77
CA ASN A 58 16.20 0.58 5.59
C ASN A 58 16.82 1.81 4.94
N LEU A 59 18.03 2.22 5.35
CA LEU A 59 18.70 3.36 4.73
C LEU A 59 18.93 3.10 3.23
N MET A 60 19.47 1.94 2.87
CA MET A 60 19.70 1.58 1.48
C MET A 60 18.38 1.46 0.71
N GLY A 61 17.43 0.68 1.24
CA GLY A 61 16.14 0.41 0.61
C GLY A 61 15.32 1.67 0.36
N VAL A 62 15.18 2.54 1.38
CA VAL A 62 14.47 3.81 1.24
C VAL A 62 15.21 4.74 0.28
N SER A 63 16.54 4.86 0.36
CA SER A 63 17.29 5.75 -0.55
C SER A 63 17.18 5.31 -2.01
N THR A 64 17.33 4.01 -2.28
CA THR A 64 17.18 3.44 -3.63
C THR A 64 15.75 3.64 -4.14
N THR A 65 14.74 3.37 -3.30
CA THR A 65 13.34 3.56 -3.66
C THR A 65 13.04 5.02 -3.98
N THR A 66 13.51 5.96 -3.16
CA THR A 66 13.36 7.39 -3.40
C THR A 66 14.00 7.82 -4.71
N ALA A 67 15.24 7.41 -4.96
CA ALA A 67 15.93 7.73 -6.21
C ALA A 67 15.15 7.21 -7.43
N PHE A 68 14.65 5.97 -7.35
CA PHE A 68 13.87 5.37 -8.44
C PHE A 68 12.53 6.07 -8.65
N TYR A 69 11.76 6.34 -7.59
CA TYR A 69 10.49 7.05 -7.70
C TYR A 69 10.65 8.47 -8.22
N MET A 70 11.67 9.21 -7.76
CA MET A 70 11.96 10.54 -8.28
C MET A 70 12.37 10.48 -9.75
N LEU A 71 13.18 9.50 -10.15
CA LEU A 71 13.56 9.32 -11.54
C LEU A 71 12.33 9.05 -12.42
N CYS A 72 11.50 8.08 -12.06
CA CYS A 72 10.28 7.75 -12.79
C CYS A 72 9.30 8.92 -12.84
N GLY A 73 9.10 9.63 -11.73
CA GLY A 73 8.22 10.80 -11.66
C GLY A 73 8.72 11.95 -12.53
N CYS A 74 10.00 12.31 -12.41
CA CYS A 74 10.59 13.40 -13.18
C CYS A 74 10.66 13.08 -14.69
N LEU A 75 11.11 11.88 -15.07
CA LEU A 75 11.18 11.48 -16.47
C LEU A 75 9.78 11.30 -17.08
N GLY A 76 8.84 10.71 -16.34
CA GLY A 76 7.46 10.56 -16.75
C GLY A 76 6.80 11.92 -16.99
N TYR A 77 6.98 12.87 -16.07
CA TYR A 77 6.49 14.23 -16.25
C TYR A 77 7.21 14.97 -17.39
N ALA A 78 8.52 14.78 -17.56
CA ALA A 78 9.25 15.38 -18.68
C ALA A 78 8.78 14.85 -20.05
N ALA A 79 8.34 13.59 -20.11
CA ALA A 79 7.85 12.96 -21.33
C ALA A 79 6.38 13.32 -21.64
N PHE A 80 5.50 13.33 -20.64
CA PHE A 80 4.04 13.47 -20.83
C PHE A 80 3.46 14.79 -20.35
N GLY A 81 4.21 15.59 -19.59
CA GLY A 81 3.74 16.85 -19.00
C GLY A 81 2.46 16.69 -18.18
N ASN A 82 1.52 17.63 -18.36
CA ASN A 82 0.20 17.58 -17.71
C ASN A 82 -0.68 16.40 -18.17
N ALA A 83 -0.33 15.73 -19.27
CA ALA A 83 -1.05 14.56 -19.79
C ALA A 83 -0.55 13.23 -19.21
N ALA A 84 0.38 13.27 -18.24
CA ALA A 84 0.87 12.07 -17.57
C ALA A 84 -0.30 11.28 -16.93
N PRO A 85 -0.52 10.01 -17.34
CA PRO A 85 -1.61 9.22 -16.79
C PRO A 85 -1.26 8.77 -15.36
N GLY A 86 -2.28 8.60 -14.52
CA GLY A 86 -2.10 8.12 -13.15
C GLY A 86 -1.56 6.69 -13.04
N ASN A 87 -1.75 5.86 -14.08
CA ASN A 87 -1.00 4.63 -14.31
C ASN A 87 -0.28 4.78 -15.65
N MET A 88 1.06 4.78 -15.62
CA MET A 88 1.88 5.00 -16.81
C MET A 88 1.64 3.94 -17.90
N LEU A 89 1.27 2.72 -17.52
CA LEU A 89 1.08 1.63 -18.48
C LEU A 89 -0.27 1.66 -19.21
N THR A 90 -1.25 2.41 -18.70
CA THR A 90 -2.56 2.56 -19.34
C THR A 90 -2.63 3.72 -20.32
N GLY A 91 -1.60 4.59 -20.38
CA GLY A 91 -1.58 5.77 -21.26
C GLY A 91 -1.17 5.50 -22.71
N PHE A 92 -0.68 4.30 -23.03
CA PHE A 92 -0.18 3.94 -24.35
C PHE A 92 -1.29 3.27 -25.19
N GLY A 93 -2.39 3.97 -25.42
CA GLY A 93 -3.62 3.40 -26.00
C GLY A 93 -3.57 2.97 -27.48
N PHE A 94 -2.48 3.18 -28.21
CA PHE A 94 -2.48 2.95 -29.68
C PHE A 94 -1.17 2.42 -30.29
N TYR A 95 -0.11 2.31 -29.51
CA TYR A 95 1.12 1.63 -29.90
C TYR A 95 1.36 0.54 -28.86
N GLU A 96 1.26 -0.73 -29.25
CA GLU A 96 1.66 -1.86 -28.43
C GLU A 96 3.09 -2.29 -28.81
N PRO A 97 4.15 -1.58 -28.38
CA PRO A 97 5.48 -2.13 -28.48
C PRO A 97 5.56 -3.35 -27.55
N PHE A 98 6.24 -4.41 -27.99
CA PHE A 98 6.50 -5.63 -27.22
C PHE A 98 6.91 -5.36 -25.75
N TRP A 99 7.64 -4.28 -25.52
CA TRP A 99 8.09 -3.81 -24.20
C TRP A 99 6.95 -3.53 -23.22
N LEU A 100 5.81 -3.03 -23.68
CA LEU A 100 4.66 -2.73 -22.80
C LEU A 100 4.03 -4.04 -22.28
N ASN A 101 3.92 -5.04 -23.15
CA ASN A 101 3.45 -6.37 -22.77
C ASN A 101 4.42 -7.06 -21.80
N PHE A 102 5.73 -6.93 -22.04
CA PHE A 102 6.74 -7.43 -21.10
C PHE A 102 6.65 -6.73 -19.73
N ALA A 103 6.46 -5.40 -19.69
CA ALA A 103 6.28 -4.67 -18.45
C ALA A 103 5.03 -5.12 -17.68
N ASN A 104 3.91 -5.35 -18.38
CA ASN A 104 2.70 -5.90 -17.77
C ASN A 104 2.93 -7.29 -17.15
N VAL A 105 3.66 -8.18 -17.84
CA VAL A 105 4.02 -9.49 -17.29
C VAL A 105 4.89 -9.36 -16.04
N CYS A 106 5.90 -8.49 -16.06
CA CYS A 106 6.75 -8.22 -14.89
C CYS A 106 5.92 -7.72 -13.70
N ILE A 107 4.95 -6.83 -13.92
CA ILE A 107 4.04 -6.37 -12.88
C ILE A 107 3.18 -7.50 -12.34
N VAL A 108 2.64 -8.37 -13.20
CA VAL A 108 1.86 -9.53 -12.74
C VAL A 108 2.71 -10.42 -11.84
N VAL A 109 3.93 -10.77 -12.26
CA VAL A 109 4.85 -11.59 -11.46
C VAL A 109 5.15 -10.93 -10.11
N HIS A 110 5.44 -9.63 -10.11
CA HIS A 110 5.70 -8.86 -8.90
C HIS A 110 4.47 -8.83 -7.96
N LEU A 111 3.29 -8.52 -8.49
CA LEU A 111 2.06 -8.40 -7.70
C LEU A 111 1.60 -9.75 -7.14
N VAL A 112 1.79 -10.86 -7.86
CA VAL A 112 1.53 -12.20 -7.33
C VAL A 112 2.42 -12.48 -6.11
N GLY A 113 3.71 -12.16 -6.20
CA GLY A 113 4.63 -12.29 -5.07
C GLY A 113 4.24 -11.40 -3.88
N ALA A 114 3.94 -10.13 -4.14
CA ALA A 114 3.50 -9.19 -3.11
C ALA A 114 2.20 -9.66 -2.44
N TYR A 115 1.20 -10.09 -3.22
CA TYR A 115 -0.07 -10.59 -2.70
C TYR A 115 0.13 -11.74 -1.73
N GLN A 116 1.03 -12.69 -2.04
CA GLN A 116 1.34 -13.80 -1.13
C GLN A 116 1.89 -13.29 0.20
N VAL A 117 2.89 -12.38 0.18
CA VAL A 117 3.51 -11.85 1.40
C VAL A 117 2.50 -11.08 2.25
N TYR A 118 1.70 -10.19 1.65
CA TYR A 118 0.74 -9.36 2.38
C TYR A 118 -0.47 -10.14 2.92
N CYS A 119 -0.87 -11.23 2.27
CA CYS A 119 -2.00 -12.03 2.75
C CYS A 119 -1.62 -12.98 3.90
N GLN A 120 -0.35 -13.39 4.03
CA GLN A 120 0.03 -14.36 5.08
C GLN A 120 -0.30 -13.89 6.50
N PRO A 121 0.01 -12.65 6.93
CA PRO A 121 -0.32 -12.19 8.29
C PRO A 121 -1.83 -12.20 8.55
N ILE A 122 -2.63 -11.81 7.56
CA ILE A 122 -4.11 -11.80 7.66
C ILE A 122 -4.63 -13.23 7.81
N TYR A 123 -4.15 -14.15 6.97
CA TYR A 123 -4.51 -15.56 7.06
C TYR A 123 -4.11 -16.16 8.40
N ALA A 124 -2.87 -15.93 8.85
CA ALA A 124 -2.39 -16.42 10.13
C ALA A 124 -3.22 -15.88 11.31
N ALA A 125 -3.56 -14.59 11.31
CA ALA A 125 -4.37 -13.97 12.35
C ALA A 125 -5.78 -14.57 12.43
N VAL A 126 -6.48 -14.68 11.31
CA VAL A 126 -7.85 -15.22 11.29
C VAL A 126 -7.87 -16.72 11.59
N GLU A 127 -6.93 -17.48 11.02
CA GLU A 127 -6.83 -18.93 11.23
C GLU A 127 -6.46 -19.28 12.68
N SER A 128 -5.52 -18.55 13.28
CA SER A 128 -5.13 -18.77 14.69
C SER A 128 -6.24 -18.37 15.65
N TRP A 129 -6.91 -17.24 15.40
CA TRP A 129 -8.07 -16.81 16.18
C TRP A 129 -9.22 -17.82 16.11
N ALA A 130 -9.55 -18.31 14.90
CA ALA A 130 -10.61 -19.29 14.73
C ALA A 130 -10.28 -20.61 15.44
N ALA A 131 -9.02 -21.08 15.34
CA ALA A 131 -8.56 -22.29 16.01
C ALA A 131 -8.63 -22.16 17.54
N ALA A 132 -8.30 -20.98 18.09
CA ALA A 132 -8.41 -20.72 19.53
C ALA A 132 -9.87 -20.60 20.00
N ARG A 133 -10.76 -20.06 19.15
CA ARG A 133 -12.17 -19.81 19.49
C ARG A 133 -13.04 -21.06 19.41
N TRP A 134 -12.72 -21.99 18.50
CA TRP A 134 -13.46 -23.23 18.26
C TRP A 134 -12.53 -24.44 18.17
N PRO A 135 -11.87 -24.81 19.29
CA PRO A 135 -10.90 -25.92 19.31
C PRO A 135 -11.54 -27.29 19.03
N GLU A 136 -12.82 -27.47 19.38
CA GLU A 136 -13.58 -28.72 19.19
C GLU A 136 -14.15 -28.87 17.77
N SER A 137 -14.01 -27.86 16.91
CA SER A 137 -14.56 -27.92 15.55
C SER A 137 -13.61 -28.64 14.61
N ASP A 138 -14.02 -29.82 14.17
CA ASP A 138 -13.32 -30.58 13.13
C ASP A 138 -13.14 -29.77 11.83
N PHE A 139 -14.06 -28.87 11.49
CA PHE A 139 -13.90 -28.01 10.31
C PHE A 139 -12.71 -27.04 10.43
N VAL A 140 -12.47 -26.53 11.64
CA VAL A 140 -11.49 -25.48 11.94
C VAL A 140 -10.12 -26.07 12.25
N VAL A 141 -10.06 -27.15 13.03
CA VAL A 141 -8.79 -27.67 13.57
C VAL A 141 -8.27 -28.87 12.78
N ARG A 142 -9.16 -29.70 12.22
CA ARG A 142 -8.75 -30.96 11.58
C ARG A 142 -7.91 -30.71 10.33
N ARG A 143 -6.87 -31.54 10.19
CA ARG A 143 -6.01 -31.59 9.01
C ARG A 143 -6.20 -32.92 8.31
N TYR A 144 -6.67 -32.86 7.07
CA TYR A 144 -6.83 -34.01 6.19
C TYR A 144 -5.55 -34.22 5.38
N HIS A 145 -5.09 -35.45 5.27
CA HIS A 145 -3.92 -35.81 4.48
C HIS A 145 -4.36 -36.67 3.28
N PRO A 146 -4.79 -36.05 2.16
CA PRO A 146 -5.33 -36.78 1.02
C PRO A 146 -4.27 -37.60 0.27
N PHE A 147 -2.99 -37.22 0.37
CA PHE A 147 -1.87 -37.95 -0.18
C PHE A 147 -1.07 -38.54 0.97
N GLY A 148 -0.96 -39.87 1.04
CA GLY A 148 -0.36 -40.66 2.14
C GLY A 148 1.11 -40.39 2.47
N ALA A 149 1.71 -39.33 1.92
CA ALA A 149 3.08 -38.91 2.15
C ALA A 149 3.24 -37.85 3.26
N GLY A 150 2.19 -37.53 4.04
CA GLY A 150 2.24 -36.66 5.23
C GLY A 150 2.62 -35.18 4.99
N LYS A 151 3.15 -34.83 3.81
CA LYS A 151 3.64 -33.49 3.47
C LYS A 151 2.53 -32.50 3.09
N PHE A 152 1.38 -33.00 2.62
CA PHE A 152 0.26 -32.15 2.23
C PHE A 152 -0.89 -32.33 3.22
N SER A 153 -1.20 -31.28 3.97
CA SER A 153 -2.31 -31.24 4.93
C SER A 153 -3.32 -30.19 4.49
N ILE A 154 -4.56 -30.59 4.22
CA ILE A 154 -5.65 -29.68 3.88
C ILE A 154 -6.50 -29.46 5.13
N ASN A 155 -6.79 -28.21 5.42
CA ASN A 155 -7.76 -27.82 6.44
C ASN A 155 -8.95 -27.14 5.75
N MET A 156 -10.17 -27.60 6.03
CA MET A 156 -11.36 -27.16 5.31
C MET A 156 -11.69 -25.69 5.58
N PHE A 157 -11.53 -25.23 6.82
CA PHE A 157 -11.67 -23.81 7.16
C PHE A 157 -10.66 -22.95 6.39
N ARG A 158 -9.38 -23.32 6.37
CA ARG A 158 -8.35 -22.56 5.63
C ARG A 158 -8.67 -22.47 4.15
N LEU A 159 -9.11 -23.56 3.54
CA LEU A 159 -9.50 -23.58 2.13
C LEU A 159 -10.68 -22.63 1.88
N ALA A 160 -11.78 -22.80 2.63
CA ALA A 160 -12.98 -21.98 2.47
C ALA A 160 -12.69 -20.49 2.72
N TRP A 161 -11.98 -20.17 3.81
CA TRP A 161 -11.63 -18.80 4.18
C TRP A 161 -10.74 -18.12 3.13
N ARG A 162 -9.66 -18.77 2.70
CA ARG A 162 -8.73 -18.18 1.71
C ARG A 162 -9.41 -18.01 0.35
N THR A 163 -10.22 -18.97 -0.09
CA THR A 163 -11.00 -18.83 -1.33
C THR A 163 -12.00 -17.67 -1.21
N ALA A 164 -12.75 -17.58 -0.11
CA ALA A 164 -13.67 -16.47 0.11
C ALA A 164 -12.96 -15.11 0.12
N PHE A 165 -11.79 -15.02 0.77
CA PHE A 165 -10.98 -13.80 0.80
C PHE A 165 -10.55 -13.37 -0.60
N VAL A 166 -10.04 -14.30 -1.41
CA VAL A 166 -9.67 -14.03 -2.81
C VAL A 166 -10.88 -13.53 -3.59
N VAL A 167 -12.00 -14.25 -3.56
CA VAL A 167 -13.23 -13.88 -4.29
C VAL A 167 -13.70 -12.48 -3.90
N VAL A 168 -13.78 -12.17 -2.61
CA VAL A 168 -14.19 -10.85 -2.13
C VAL A 168 -13.22 -9.78 -2.60
N SER A 169 -11.91 -10.00 -2.48
CA SER A 169 -10.89 -9.04 -2.92
C SER A 169 -10.95 -8.78 -4.43
N THR A 170 -11.22 -9.80 -5.25
CA THR A 170 -11.38 -9.69 -6.69
C THR A 170 -12.65 -8.90 -7.05
N VAL A 171 -13.77 -9.18 -6.38
CA VAL A 171 -15.02 -8.43 -6.58
C VAL A 171 -14.82 -6.96 -6.24
N LEU A 172 -14.18 -6.66 -5.10
CA LEU A 172 -13.87 -5.29 -4.71
C LEU A 172 -12.95 -4.58 -5.74
N ALA A 173 -11.94 -5.28 -6.26
CA ALA A 173 -11.05 -4.74 -7.28
C ALA A 173 -11.80 -4.40 -8.59
N ILE A 174 -12.79 -5.21 -8.98
CA ILE A 174 -13.62 -4.94 -10.16
C ILE A 174 -14.55 -3.74 -9.94
N LEU A 175 -15.13 -3.64 -8.74
CA LEU A 175 -16.09 -2.57 -8.39
C LEU A 175 -15.45 -1.20 -8.19
N LEU A 176 -14.15 -1.15 -7.85
CA LEU A 176 -13.42 0.09 -7.52
C LEU A 176 -12.15 0.27 -8.38
N PRO A 177 -12.28 0.48 -9.71
CA PRO A 177 -11.12 0.63 -10.60
C PRO A 177 -10.45 2.02 -10.52
N PHE A 178 -10.55 2.71 -9.39
CA PHE A 178 -10.05 4.08 -9.19
C PHE A 178 -8.68 4.06 -8.52
N PHE A 179 -7.67 3.61 -9.26
CA PHE A 179 -6.35 3.30 -8.72
C PHE A 179 -5.79 4.40 -7.78
N ASN A 180 -5.68 5.65 -8.26
CA ASN A 180 -5.10 6.74 -7.47
C ASN A 180 -5.96 7.16 -6.28
N ASP A 181 -7.29 7.16 -6.39
CA ASP A 181 -8.14 7.56 -5.27
C ASP A 181 -8.06 6.54 -4.14
N ILE A 182 -8.05 5.25 -4.49
CA ILE A 182 -7.91 4.13 -3.56
C ILE A 182 -6.52 4.11 -2.94
N LEU A 183 -5.45 4.29 -3.72
CA LEU A 183 -4.09 4.39 -3.18
C LEU A 183 -3.94 5.56 -2.23
N GLY A 184 -4.49 6.73 -2.56
CA GLY A 184 -4.51 7.89 -1.67
C GLY A 184 -5.22 7.59 -0.34
N LEU A 185 -6.35 6.88 -0.40
CA LEU A 185 -7.12 6.52 0.79
C LEU A 185 -6.36 5.50 1.66
N LEU A 186 -5.81 4.44 1.05
CA LEU A 186 -5.00 3.45 1.76
C LEU A 186 -3.74 4.08 2.35
N GLY A 187 -3.11 4.99 1.62
CA GLY A 187 -1.99 5.80 2.09
C GLY A 187 -2.34 6.60 3.32
N ALA A 188 -3.45 7.33 3.30
CA ALA A 188 -3.95 8.07 4.46
C ALA A 188 -4.21 7.15 5.67
N LEU A 189 -4.97 6.07 5.47
CA LEU A 189 -5.39 5.17 6.56
C LEU A 189 -4.23 4.39 7.16
N GLY A 190 -3.21 4.03 6.36
CA GLY A 190 -2.05 3.27 6.84
C GLY A 190 -0.93 4.16 7.37
N PHE A 191 -0.58 5.22 6.66
CA PHE A 191 0.66 5.96 6.87
C PHE A 191 0.73 6.64 8.24
N TRP A 192 -0.25 7.49 8.58
CA TRP A 192 -0.18 8.20 9.86
C TRP A 192 -0.23 7.27 11.08
N PRO A 193 -1.24 6.38 11.24
CA PRO A 193 -1.34 5.60 12.46
C PRO A 193 -0.18 4.61 12.61
N LEU A 194 0.23 3.93 11.53
CA LEU A 194 1.21 2.84 11.61
C LEU A 194 2.65 3.29 11.41
N THR A 195 2.91 4.26 10.52
CA THR A 195 4.27 4.68 10.17
C THR A 195 4.77 5.86 11.02
N VAL A 196 3.87 6.71 11.52
CA VAL A 196 4.24 7.93 12.24
C VAL A 196 3.80 7.89 13.70
N TYR A 197 2.51 7.84 13.96
CA TYR A 197 1.95 7.95 15.31
C TYR A 197 2.41 6.82 16.23
N LEU A 198 2.23 5.56 15.80
CA LEU A 198 2.54 4.41 16.65
C LEU A 198 4.04 4.36 17.02
N PRO A 199 5.01 4.47 16.08
CA PRO A 199 6.44 4.48 16.44
C PRO A 199 6.83 5.67 17.34
N VAL A 200 6.28 6.86 17.10
CA VAL A 200 6.55 8.04 17.92
C VAL A 200 6.04 7.84 19.35
N GLU A 201 4.82 7.35 19.52
CA GLU A 201 4.24 7.10 20.84
C GLU A 201 5.00 5.97 21.57
N MET A 202 5.36 4.90 20.86
CA MET A 202 6.19 3.82 21.41
C MET A 202 7.53 4.36 21.95
N TYR A 203 8.21 5.21 21.17
CA TYR A 203 9.47 5.82 21.59
C TYR A 203 9.32 6.74 22.81
N ILE A 204 8.29 7.60 22.83
CA ILE A 204 8.01 8.50 23.97
C ILE A 204 7.80 7.70 25.26
N ARG A 205 7.03 6.61 25.19
CA ARG A 205 6.72 5.73 26.32
C ARG A 205 7.96 4.98 26.80
N GLN A 206 8.71 4.38 25.88
CA GLN A 206 9.88 3.57 26.21
C GLN A 206 11.03 4.42 26.77
N SER A 207 11.31 5.59 26.18
CA SER A 207 12.36 6.51 26.64
C SER A 207 11.92 7.45 27.77
N LYS A 208 10.68 7.32 28.26
CA LYS A 208 10.11 8.15 29.34
C LYS A 208 10.30 9.65 29.10
N VAL A 209 10.07 10.09 27.85
CA VAL A 209 10.28 11.49 27.48
C VAL A 209 9.31 12.38 28.26
N LYS A 210 9.82 13.38 28.98
CA LYS A 210 8.99 14.30 29.76
C LYS A 210 8.01 15.05 28.85
N ARG A 211 6.73 14.99 29.19
CA ARG A 211 5.65 15.69 28.48
C ARG A 211 5.95 17.19 28.43
N SER A 212 5.71 17.80 27.27
CA SER A 212 6.01 19.21 26.98
C SER A 212 7.49 19.61 27.00
N SER A 213 8.42 18.66 27.12
CA SER A 213 9.83 18.96 26.84
C SER A 213 10.04 19.28 25.36
N TRP A 214 11.12 19.99 25.04
CA TRP A 214 11.48 20.28 23.64
C TRP A 214 11.55 19.01 22.77
N LYS A 215 12.11 17.91 23.32
CA LYS A 215 12.17 16.61 22.64
C LYS A 215 10.77 16.04 22.38
N TRP A 216 9.84 16.17 23.34
CA TRP A 216 8.46 15.72 23.16
C TRP A 216 7.74 16.52 22.08
N VAL A 217 7.89 17.85 22.07
CA VAL A 217 7.31 18.73 21.05
C VAL A 217 7.88 18.41 19.67
N ALA A 218 9.20 18.22 19.57
CA ALA A 218 9.87 17.86 18.32
C ALA A 218 9.39 16.51 17.75
N LEU A 219 9.08 15.54 18.62
CA LEU A 219 8.54 14.24 18.21
C LEU A 219 7.05 14.30 17.84
N GLN A 220 6.25 15.11 18.53
CA GLN A 220 4.82 15.23 18.25
C GLN A 220 4.48 16.13 17.07
N SER A 221 5.31 17.14 16.78
CA SER A 221 5.14 18.03 15.63
C SER A 221 4.96 17.28 14.29
N PRO A 222 5.86 16.36 13.87
CA PRO A 222 5.68 15.61 12.63
C PRO A 222 4.46 14.69 12.66
N SER A 223 4.13 14.11 13.83
CA SER A 223 2.92 13.31 13.99
C SER A 223 1.65 14.13 13.74
N PHE A 224 1.57 15.34 14.28
CA PHE A 224 0.43 16.24 14.06
C PHE A 224 0.34 16.74 12.61
N VAL A 225 1.47 17.08 11.99
CA VAL A 225 1.50 17.47 10.57
C VAL A 225 1.03 16.32 9.68
N CYS A 226 1.55 15.11 9.89
CA CYS A 226 1.12 13.93 9.14
C CYS A 226 -0.35 13.59 9.39
N PHE A 227 -0.88 13.83 10.60
CA PHE A 227 -2.31 13.70 10.88
C PHE A 227 -3.14 14.68 10.03
N ALA A 228 -2.80 15.96 10.03
CA ALA A 228 -3.52 16.97 9.26
C ALA A 228 -3.49 16.68 7.76
N VAL A 229 -2.33 16.27 7.22
CA VAL A 229 -2.19 15.82 5.83
C VAL A 229 -3.08 14.61 5.57
N THR A 230 -3.07 13.61 6.45
CA THR A 230 -3.89 12.40 6.33
C THR A 230 -5.37 12.70 6.29
N VAL A 231 -5.86 13.62 7.12
CA VAL A 231 -7.26 14.09 7.07
C VAL A 231 -7.57 14.72 5.72
N GLY A 232 -6.72 15.62 5.24
CA GLY A 232 -6.88 16.26 3.92
C GLY A 232 -6.89 15.24 2.77
N VAL A 233 -5.95 14.29 2.77
CA VAL A 233 -5.86 13.20 1.80
C VAL A 233 -7.13 12.34 1.84
N THR A 234 -7.61 11.97 3.03
CA THR A 234 -8.82 11.15 3.17
C THR A 234 -10.03 11.84 2.52
N VAL A 235 -10.22 13.14 2.80
CA VAL A 235 -11.30 13.93 2.20
C VAL A 235 -11.14 14.02 0.68
N ALA A 236 -9.91 14.24 0.19
CA ALA A 236 -9.61 14.30 -1.24
C ALA A 236 -9.92 12.97 -1.94
N SER A 237 -9.46 11.85 -1.39
CA SER A 237 -9.73 10.52 -1.94
C SER A 237 -11.22 10.17 -1.94
N VAL A 238 -11.97 10.49 -0.88
CA VAL A 238 -13.43 10.29 -0.84
C VAL A 238 -14.13 11.13 -1.91
N GLN A 239 -13.71 12.39 -2.08
CA GLN A 239 -14.22 13.27 -3.11
C GLN A 239 -13.93 12.71 -4.52
N GLY A 240 -12.72 12.22 -4.76
CA GLY A 240 -12.29 11.60 -6.02
C GLY A 240 -13.09 10.33 -6.34
N ILE A 241 -13.19 9.39 -5.38
CA ILE A 241 -14.03 8.19 -5.50
C ILE A 241 -15.48 8.57 -5.84
N THR A 242 -16.04 9.56 -5.14
CA THR A 242 -17.44 9.99 -5.35
C THR A 242 -17.64 10.57 -6.75
N GLN A 243 -16.69 11.36 -7.26
CA GLN A 243 -16.74 11.88 -8.62
C GLN A 243 -16.61 10.76 -9.66
N SER A 244 -15.69 9.82 -9.43
CA SER A 244 -15.45 8.70 -10.33
C SER A 244 -16.66 7.75 -10.38
N LEU A 245 -17.31 7.48 -9.25
CA LEU A 245 -18.52 6.67 -9.15
C LEU A 245 -19.72 7.25 -9.91
N LYS A 246 -19.86 8.58 -10.00
CA LYS A 246 -20.96 9.21 -10.77
C LYS A 246 -20.92 8.86 -12.25
N ASN A 247 -19.74 8.61 -12.78
CA ASN A 247 -19.51 8.32 -14.20
C ASN A 247 -19.25 6.83 -14.47
N TYR A 248 -19.10 6.03 -13.42
CA TYR A 248 -18.76 4.62 -13.52
C TYR A 248 -20.01 3.77 -13.71
N VAL A 249 -19.99 2.91 -14.73
CA VAL A 249 -21.00 1.88 -14.93
C VAL A 249 -20.34 0.53 -14.63
N PRO A 250 -20.77 -0.19 -13.58
CA PRO A 250 -20.23 -1.49 -13.25
C PRO A 250 -20.25 -2.43 -14.46
N PHE A 251 -19.14 -3.13 -14.68
CA PHE A 251 -19.01 -4.17 -15.72
C PHE A 251 -19.17 -3.69 -17.17
N LYS A 252 -19.05 -2.38 -17.44
CA LYS A 252 -18.89 -1.84 -18.80
C LYS A 252 -17.51 -1.20 -18.97
N THR A 253 -16.67 -1.85 -19.77
CA THR A 253 -15.46 -1.23 -20.31
C THR A 253 -15.83 -0.44 -21.56
N LYS A 254 -15.57 0.87 -21.56
CA LYS A 254 -15.47 1.59 -22.85
C LYS A 254 -14.20 1.07 -23.51
N LEU A 255 -14.37 0.26 -24.57
CA LEU A 255 -13.31 -0.06 -25.52
C LEU A 255 -12.83 1.22 -26.20
#